data_AF-A0A1W6Q0G7-F1
#
_entry.id   AF-A0A1W6Q0G7-F1
#
_cell.length_a   1.000
_cell.length_b   1.000
_cell.length_c   1.000
_cell.angle_alpha   90.00
_cell.angle_beta   90.00
_cell.angle_gamma   90.00
#
_symmetry.space_group_name_H-M   'P 1'
#
loop_
_entity.id
_entity.type
_entity.pdbx_description
1 polymer ?
#
loop_
_entity_poly.entity_id
_entity_poly.type
_entity_poly.pdbx_seq_one_letter_code
_entity_poly.pdbx_strand_id
1 'polypeptide(L)'
;MSRRNAVIAAALLASVAPALASSGGSLPWEGPLQQIQESITGPVAGAIALAAVAIAGGMLIFGGELNDFARRLMYIVLVAGILLGATNIVGLFGATGASIGLTSEQTTSIGESETGEGAHG
;
A
#
# COMPACT_ATOMS: atom_id res chain seq x y z
N MET A 1 -22.14 11.40 13.55
CA MET A 1 -21.75 10.84 12.24
C MET A 1 -20.76 9.66 12.31
N SER A 2 -20.61 8.94 13.45
CA SER A 2 -19.51 7.95 13.60
C SER A 2 -19.94 6.48 13.46
N ARG A 3 -21.17 6.12 13.85
CA ARG A 3 -21.62 4.71 13.86
C ARG A 3 -21.92 4.15 12.46
N ARG A 4 -22.51 4.97 11.57
CA ARG A 4 -22.80 4.56 10.18
C ARG A 4 -21.52 4.27 9.40
N ASN A 5 -20.47 5.07 9.60
CA ASN A 5 -19.20 4.90 8.90
C ASN A 5 -18.45 3.65 9.39
N ALA A 6 -18.53 3.33 10.69
CA ALA A 6 -17.96 2.10 11.24
C ALA A 6 -18.64 0.83 10.69
N VAL A 7 -19.97 0.85 10.53
CA VAL A 7 -20.72 -0.27 9.93
C VAL A 7 -20.38 -0.43 8.45
N ILE A 8 -20.20 0.66 7.71
CA ILE A 8 -19.79 0.61 6.30
C ILE A 8 -18.36 0.07 6.15
N ALA A 9 -17.43 0.49 7.02
CA ALA A 9 -16.06 -0.03 7.02
C ALA A 9 -16.01 -1.53 7.36
N ALA A 10 -16.78 -1.98 8.37
CA ALA A 10 -16.88 -3.39 8.72
C ALA A 10 -17.53 -4.23 7.59
N ALA A 11 -18.54 -3.69 6.91
CA ALA A 11 -19.16 -4.34 5.76
C ALA A 11 -18.21 -4.44 4.55
N LEU A 12 -17.37 -3.43 4.32
CA LEU A 12 -16.35 -3.44 3.27
C LEU A 12 -15.26 -4.49 3.55
N LEU A 13 -14.78 -4.60 4.81
CA LEU A 13 -13.85 -5.67 5.20
C LEU A 13 -14.46 -7.08 5.11
N ALA A 14 -15.76 -7.22 5.37
CA ALA A 14 -16.47 -8.49 5.19
C ALA A 14 -16.71 -8.88 3.72
N SER A 15 -16.58 -7.92 2.79
CA SER A 15 -16.79 -8.12 1.35
C SER A 15 -15.53 -8.48 0.57
N VAL A 16 -14.38 -8.59 1.25
CA VAL A 16 -13.13 -9.07 0.66
C VAL A 16 -13.25 -10.58 0.43
N ALA A 17 -13.96 -10.96 -0.63
CA ALA A 17 -13.97 -12.33 -1.12
C ALA A 17 -12.53 -12.74 -1.47
N PRO A 18 -12.10 -13.97 -1.13
CA PRO A 18 -10.82 -14.48 -1.59
C PRO A 18 -10.77 -14.34 -3.12
N ALA A 19 -9.72 -13.72 -3.64
CA ALA A 19 -9.43 -13.74 -5.06
C ALA A 19 -9.06 -15.19 -5.43
N LEU A 20 -10.07 -16.01 -5.77
CA LEU A 20 -9.84 -17.30 -6.39
C LEU A 20 -9.29 -17.03 -7.79
N ALA A 21 -7.97 -17.16 -7.93
CA ALA A 21 -7.33 -17.29 -9.23
C ALA A 21 -7.84 -18.60 -9.84
N SER A 22 -8.83 -18.52 -10.74
CA SER A 22 -9.25 -19.66 -11.55
C SER A 22 -8.23 -19.88 -12.66
N SER A 23 -7.10 -20.51 -12.35
CA SER A 23 -6.16 -21.02 -13.34
C SER A 23 -6.64 -22.38 -13.83
N GLY A 24 -7.40 -22.36 -14.93
CA GLY A 24 -7.63 -23.56 -15.73
C GLY A 24 -6.30 -24.10 -16.27
N GLY A 25 -5.84 -25.24 -15.73
CA GLY A 25 -4.69 -25.99 -16.22
C GLY A 25 -3.72 -26.38 -15.11
N SER A 26 -4.00 -27.51 -14.45
CA SER A 26 -3.19 -28.05 -13.35
C SER A 26 -1.77 -28.38 -13.83
N LEU A 27 -0.81 -27.52 -13.54
CA LEU A 27 0.60 -27.87 -13.65
C LEU A 27 0.94 -28.82 -12.49
N PRO A 28 1.76 -29.87 -12.68
CA PRO A 28 1.99 -30.92 -11.67
C PRO A 28 2.64 -30.41 -10.38
N TRP A 29 3.15 -29.17 -10.39
CA TRP A 29 3.74 -28.49 -9.24
C TRP A 29 2.75 -27.61 -8.45
N GLU A 30 1.53 -27.38 -8.94
CA GLU A 30 0.51 -26.62 -8.20
C GLU A 30 0.09 -27.34 -6.92
N GLY A 31 -0.14 -28.66 -6.95
CA GLY A 31 -0.55 -29.43 -5.78
C GLY A 31 0.42 -29.30 -4.60
N PRO A 32 1.74 -29.50 -4.81
CA PRO A 32 2.74 -29.28 -3.77
C PRO A 32 2.81 -27.83 -3.25
N LEU A 33 2.70 -26.82 -4.13
CA LEU A 33 2.69 -25.42 -3.67
C LEU A 33 1.41 -25.08 -2.89
N GLN A 34 0.28 -25.65 -3.28
CA GLN A 34 -1.00 -25.47 -2.61
C GLN A 34 -1.01 -26.15 -1.23
N GLN A 35 -0.40 -27.33 -1.08
CA GLN A 35 -0.19 -27.96 0.23
C GLN A 35 0.69 -27.11 1.15
N ILE A 36 1.74 -26.48 0.62
CA ILE A 36 2.58 -25.59 1.43
C ILE A 36 1.75 -24.37 1.87
N GLN A 37 0.96 -23.79 0.97
CA GLN A 37 0.09 -22.67 1.29
C GLN A 37 -0.97 -23.06 2.35
N GLU A 38 -1.59 -24.22 2.22
CA GLU A 38 -2.51 -24.79 3.21
C GLU A 38 -1.80 -25.11 4.53
N SER A 39 -0.54 -25.51 4.53
CA SER A 39 0.21 -25.78 5.77
C SER A 39 0.58 -24.51 6.55
N ILE A 40 0.85 -23.40 5.85
CA ILE A 40 1.20 -22.10 6.44
C ILE A 40 -0.05 -21.36 6.90
N THR A 41 -1.20 -21.59 6.26
CA THR A 41 -2.49 -20.95 6.61
C THR A 41 -3.44 -21.85 7.38
N GLY A 42 -3.08 -23.13 7.56
CA GLY A 42 -3.94 -24.14 8.16
C GLY A 42 -4.04 -24.07 9.69
N PRO A 43 -4.85 -24.96 10.29
CA PRO A 43 -5.13 -24.96 11.73
C PRO A 43 -3.89 -25.07 12.62
N VAL A 44 -2.85 -25.77 12.14
CA VAL A 44 -1.58 -25.95 12.86
C VAL A 44 -0.81 -24.63 12.98
N ALA A 45 -0.72 -23.87 11.88
CA ALA A 45 -0.09 -22.55 11.90
C ALA A 45 -0.84 -21.58 12.83
N GLY A 46 -2.19 -21.64 12.81
CA GLY A 46 -3.03 -20.89 13.74
C GLY A 46 -2.75 -21.23 15.21
N ALA A 47 -2.61 -22.51 15.54
CA ALA A 47 -2.29 -22.96 16.90
C ALA A 47 -0.90 -22.49 17.36
N ILE A 48 0.10 -22.54 16.47
CA ILE A 48 1.46 -22.04 16.76
C ILE A 48 1.43 -20.52 16.97
N ALA A 49 0.71 -19.78 16.13
CA ALA A 49 0.58 -18.33 16.27
C ALA A 49 -0.06 -17.96 17.62
N LEU A 50 -1.12 -18.67 18.02
CA LEU A 50 -1.77 -18.46 19.31
C LEU A 50 -0.80 -18.75 20.47
N ALA A 51 -0.08 -19.87 20.41
CA ALA A 51 0.93 -20.21 21.43
C ALA A 51 2.04 -19.15 21.51
N ALA A 52 2.55 -18.66 20.37
CA ALA A 52 3.57 -17.62 20.33
C ALA A 52 3.08 -16.30 20.95
N VAL A 53 1.85 -15.89 20.65
CA VAL A 53 1.24 -14.69 21.26
C VAL A 53 1.05 -14.86 22.76
N ALA A 54 0.62 -16.04 23.22
CA ALA A 54 0.46 -16.33 24.64
C ALA A 54 1.80 -16.31 25.39
N ILE A 55 2.86 -16.87 24.81
CA ILE A 55 4.22 -16.85 25.37
C ILE A 55 4.74 -15.41 25.41
N ALA A 56 4.60 -14.65 24.32
CA ALA A 56 5.01 -13.26 24.25
C ALA A 56 4.26 -12.39 25.28
N GLY A 57 2.93 -12.55 25.38
CA GLY A 57 2.11 -11.88 26.38
C GLY A 57 2.46 -12.27 27.82
N GLY A 58 2.72 -13.56 28.05
CA GLY A 58 3.16 -14.08 29.35
C GLY A 58 4.52 -13.50 29.76
N MET A 59 5.50 -13.49 28.84
CA MET A 59 6.82 -12.89 29.08
C MET A 59 6.74 -11.40 29.41
N LEU A 60 5.73 -10.70 28.91
CA LEU A 60 5.48 -9.28 29.22
C LEU A 60 4.93 -9.04 30.62
N ILE A 61 3.97 -9.87 31.05
CA ILE A 61 3.33 -9.72 32.37
C ILE A 61 4.26 -10.15 33.50
N PHE A 62 5.01 -11.24 33.30
CA PHE A 62 5.90 -11.80 34.32
C PHE A 62 7.31 -11.17 34.34
N GLY A 63 7.55 -10.15 33.51
CA GLY A 63 8.71 -9.27 33.67
C GLY A 63 10.04 -9.89 33.22
N GLY A 64 10.04 -10.57 32.06
CA GLY A 64 11.27 -11.06 31.45
C GLY A 64 12.23 -9.91 31.15
N GLU A 65 11.78 -8.92 30.36
CA GLU A 65 12.55 -7.73 29.95
C GLU A 65 11.58 -6.63 29.46
N LEU A 66 10.50 -6.35 30.21
CA LEU A 66 9.37 -5.51 29.75
C LEU A 66 9.81 -4.15 29.19
N ASN A 67 10.83 -3.55 29.81
CA ASN A 67 11.39 -2.27 29.37
C ASN A 67 12.05 -2.36 27.98
N ASP A 68 12.77 -3.44 27.68
CA ASP A 68 13.42 -3.65 26.38
C ASP A 68 12.40 -4.02 25.29
N PHE A 69 11.40 -4.83 25.62
CA PHE A 69 10.29 -5.09 24.69
C PHE A 69 9.49 -3.82 24.37
N ALA A 70 9.10 -3.05 25.40
CA ALA A 70 8.34 -1.82 25.22
C ALA A 70 9.12 -0.81 24.38
N ARG A 71 10.44 -0.70 24.62
CA ARG A 71 11.34 0.12 23.82
C ARG A 71 11.38 -0.32 22.36
N ARG A 72 11.48 -1.63 22.11
CA ARG A 72 11.48 -2.18 20.74
C ARG A 72 10.13 -2.00 20.03
N LEU A 73 9.03 -2.21 20.73
CA LEU A 73 7.68 -2.01 20.21
C LEU A 73 7.45 -0.55 19.85
N MET A 74 7.89 0.39 20.69
CA MET A 74 7.83 1.82 20.42
C MET A 74 8.56 2.18 19.12
N TYR A 75 9.76 1.64 18.88
CA TYR A 75 10.48 1.89 17.62
C TYR A 75 9.72 1.37 16.39
N ILE A 76 9.16 0.17 16.45
CA ILE A 76 8.38 -0.41 15.34
C ILE A 76 7.14 0.44 15.06
N VAL A 77 6.39 0.82 16.09
CA VAL A 77 5.18 1.64 15.96
C VAL A 77 5.53 3.04 15.45
N LEU A 78 6.61 3.64 15.94
CA LEU A 78 7.06 4.96 15.51
C LEU A 78 7.45 4.96 14.03
N VAL A 79 8.22 3.97 13.58
CA VAL A 79 8.60 3.84 12.16
C VAL A 79 7.37 3.60 11.29
N ALA A 80 6.50 2.65 11.67
CA ALA A 80 5.29 2.36 10.92
C ALA A 80 4.36 3.59 10.84
N GLY A 81 4.19 4.31 11.94
CA GLY A 81 3.39 5.54 12.01
C GLY A 81 3.96 6.65 11.13
N ILE A 82 5.28 6.83 11.11
CA ILE A 82 5.93 7.80 10.22
C ILE A 82 5.72 7.40 8.75
N LEU A 83 5.89 6.13 8.39
CA LEU A 83 5.67 5.67 7.01
C LEU A 83 4.23 5.87 6.56
N LEU A 84 3.25 5.53 7.39
CA LEU A 84 1.83 5.79 7.11
C LEU A 84 1.49 7.29 7.08
N GLY A 85 2.12 8.10 7.92
CA GLY A 85 1.93 9.56 7.93
C GLY A 85 2.57 10.23 6.71
N ALA A 86 3.74 9.74 6.28
CA ALA A 86 4.48 10.28 5.14
C ALA A 86 3.70 10.17 3.83
N THR A 87 2.96 9.08 3.61
CA THR A 87 2.11 8.95 2.41
C THR A 87 1.03 10.04 2.34
N ASN A 88 0.50 10.45 3.49
CA ASN A 88 -0.48 11.53 3.57
C ASN A 88 0.16 12.89 3.26
N ILE A 89 1.36 13.16 3.79
CA ILE A 89 2.11 14.39 3.52
C ILE A 89 2.46 14.51 2.03
N VAL A 90 2.98 13.44 1.42
CA VAL A 90 3.34 13.41 -0.01
C VAL A 90 2.10 13.65 -0.89
N GLY A 91 0.95 13.10 -0.52
CA GLY A 91 -0.31 13.34 -1.24
C GLY A 91 -0.73 14.81 -1.27
N LEU A 92 -0.48 15.57 -0.20
CA LEU A 92 -0.82 17.00 -0.14
C LEU A 92 0.01 17.86 -1.12
N PHE A 93 1.27 17.49 -1.33
CA PHE A 93 2.19 18.20 -2.23
C PHE A 93 2.19 17.63 -3.66
N GLY A 94 1.83 16.36 -3.84
CA GLY A 94 1.73 15.70 -5.15
C GLY A 94 0.49 16.13 -5.95
N ALA A 95 -0.62 16.45 -5.28
CA ALA A 95 -1.86 16.88 -5.94
C ALA A 95 -1.92 18.39 -6.24
N THR A 96 -1.02 19.19 -5.67
CA THR A 96 -0.94 20.66 -5.85
C THR A 96 0.20 21.10 -6.78
N GLY A 97 0.88 20.14 -7.42
CA GLY A 97 1.80 20.44 -8.53
C GLY A 97 1.02 20.94 -9.74
N ALA A 98 1.01 22.25 -9.96
CA ALA A 98 0.35 22.87 -11.10
C ALA A 98 0.80 22.22 -12.41
N SER A 99 -0.13 21.65 -13.18
CA SER A 99 0.11 21.38 -14.59
C SER A 99 0.26 22.73 -15.27
N ILE A 100 1.49 23.12 -15.56
CA ILE A 100 1.75 24.26 -16.44
C ILE A 100 1.22 23.81 -17.81
N GLY A 101 -0.02 24.18 -18.10
CA GLY A 101 -0.59 24.04 -19.43
C GLY A 101 0.25 24.94 -20.33
N LEU A 102 1.12 24.33 -21.12
CA LEU A 102 1.63 25.00 -22.31
C LEU A 102 0.41 25.19 -23.22
N THR A 103 -0.15 26.40 -23.20
CA THR A 103 -1.13 26.82 -24.20
C THR A 103 -0.50 26.56 -25.56
N SER A 104 -1.13 25.69 -26.35
CA SER A 104 -0.75 25.30 -27.71
C SER A 104 -0.90 26.44 -28.74
N GLU A 105 -0.81 27.69 -28.29
CA GLU A 105 -1.11 28.89 -29.09
C GLU A 105 0.14 29.76 -29.31
N GLN A 106 1.33 29.28 -28.92
CA GLN A 106 2.61 29.96 -29.20
C GLN A 106 3.50 29.23 -30.23
N THR A 107 2.91 28.41 -31.11
CA THR A 107 3.62 27.85 -32.27
C THR A 107 3.29 28.57 -33.59
N THR A 108 2.20 29.34 -33.66
CA THR A 108 1.75 29.91 -34.96
C THR A 108 2.27 31.32 -35.26
N SER A 109 2.80 32.10 -34.30
CA SER A 109 3.24 33.48 -34.59
C SER A 109 4.72 33.67 -34.94
N ILE A 110 5.54 32.61 -34.90
CA ILE A 110 7.00 32.72 -35.20
C ILE A 110 7.31 32.33 -36.66
N GLY A 111 6.34 31.81 -37.41
CA GLY A 111 6.55 31.26 -38.76
C GLY A 111 6.11 32.12 -39.95
N GLU A 112 5.69 33.38 -39.77
CA GLU A 112 5.16 34.19 -40.87
C GLU A 112 5.68 35.63 -40.83
N SER A 113 6.97 35.82 -41.09
CA SER A 113 7.52 37.10 -41.55
C SER A 113 8.93 36.95 -42.14
N GLU A 114 9.11 35.98 -43.03
CA GLU A 114 10.25 35.95 -43.97
C GLU A 114 9.77 35.56 -45.38
N THR A 115 8.79 36.29 -45.92
CA THR A 115 8.53 36.29 -47.36
C THR A 115 9.12 37.56 -47.95
N GLY A 116 10.18 37.38 -48.72
CA GLY A 116 11.06 38.43 -49.17
C GLY A 116 10.45 39.39 -50.20
N GLU A 117 11.09 40.55 -50.28
CA GLU A 117 10.99 41.40 -51.45
C GLU A 117 12.35 42.08 -51.66
N GLY A 118 13.17 41.43 -52.49
CA GLY A 118 14.44 41.93 -52.98
C GLY A 118 14.51 41.77 -54.49
N ALA A 119 14.57 42.91 -55.17
CA ALA A 119 15.18 43.12 -56.48
C ALA A 119 14.53 42.46 -57.72
N HIS A 120 13.72 43.26 -58.43
CA HIS A 120 13.83 43.37 -59.88
C HIS A 120 13.92 44.85 -60.27
N GLY A 121 15.13 45.28 -60.59
CA GLY A 121 15.50 46.47 -61.35
C GLY A 121 16.51 46.07 -62.40
#